data_AF-A0A3N1J4P8-F1
#
_entry.id   AF-A0A3N1J4P8-F1
#
_cell.length_a   1.000
_cell.length_b   1.000
_cell.length_c   1.000
_cell.angle_alpha   90.00
_cell.angle_beta   90.00
_cell.angle_gamma   90.00
#
_symmetry.space_group_name_H-M   'P 1'
#
loop_
_entity.id
_entity.type
_entity.pdbx_description
1 polymer ?
#
loop_
_entity_poly.entity_id
_entity_poly.type
_entity_poly.pdbx_seq_one_letter_code
_entity_poly.pdbx_strand_id
1 'polypeptide(L)'
;MNTIKLGGNIGIIGTQSISKSKHGDSTKIEIISSGISQAYKIPSVIVFCEDKVAEELIANALSHKDMNVGSFKFRRCGSWSNIIVSLAGCILYSEELIKSGNTKALEVIGVIDGDISANDIQQVISETYEGDFIPEQLKNITNAISSRITSFKIPNDVLSKRNTRGKPELNLKNMVEEITSEMTKKPFHKRVEELKGYLEIAKDDNNKKHIEFELDDIYKEIDETLEIINISKKIAIHERDGVFNYHPYFKKLEKETNNTYYINYNYTHHPIFLVYKIVSKFNTERWEEYITPVTEFLKSVAKRQQDTFSHNTYNNTEID
;
A
#
# COMPACT_ATOMS: atom_id res chain seq x y z
N MET A 1 31.61 5.58 -13.80
CA MET A 1 30.71 6.47 -13.03
C MET A 1 30.25 5.67 -11.82
N ASN A 2 30.48 6.18 -10.61
CA ASN A 2 30.13 5.48 -9.37
C ASN A 2 28.96 6.19 -8.70
N THR A 3 27.88 5.45 -8.45
CA THR A 3 26.72 5.96 -7.68
C THR A 3 26.64 5.17 -6.38
N ILE A 4 26.59 5.88 -5.25
CA ILE A 4 26.40 5.29 -3.92
C ILE A 4 24.97 5.63 -3.46
N LYS A 5 24.21 4.62 -3.05
CA LYS A 5 22.86 4.77 -2.50
C LYS A 5 22.75 4.08 -1.16
N LEU A 6 22.03 4.69 -0.23
CA LEU A 6 21.55 4.00 0.97
C LEU A 6 20.46 3.01 0.54
N GLY A 7 20.58 1.76 0.96
CA GLY A 7 19.63 0.70 0.64
C GLY A 7 19.03 0.11 1.91
N GLY A 8 17.70 0.10 1.99
CA GLY A 8 16.94 -0.71 2.95
C GLY A 8 16.26 -1.84 2.18
N ASN A 9 16.88 -3.02 2.15
CA ASN A 9 16.25 -4.24 1.63
C ASN A 9 15.97 -5.19 2.80
N ILE A 10 15.23 -6.26 2.54
CA ILE A 10 15.04 -7.34 3.52
C ILE A 10 16.42 -7.87 3.95
N GLY A 11 16.70 -7.82 5.25
CA GLY A 11 17.94 -8.33 5.85
C GLY A 11 19.17 -7.43 5.78
N ILE A 12 19.18 -6.34 4.98
CA ILE A 12 20.34 -5.46 4.84
C ILE A 12 19.95 -3.99 5.07
N ILE A 13 20.49 -3.41 6.13
CA ILE A 13 20.72 -1.96 6.24
C ILE A 13 22.15 -1.72 5.74
N GLY A 14 22.33 -0.88 4.71
CA GLY A 14 23.64 -0.80 4.08
C GLY A 14 23.78 0.19 2.93
N THR A 15 24.90 0.11 2.23
CA THR A 15 25.21 0.91 1.04
C THR A 15 25.24 0.03 -0.20
N GLN A 16 24.74 0.56 -1.32
CA GLN A 16 24.90 -0.02 -2.64
C GLN A 16 25.80 0.89 -3.47
N SER A 17 26.88 0.34 -4.03
CA SER A 17 27.70 1.02 -5.03
C SER A 17 27.51 0.36 -6.39
N ILE A 18 27.30 1.18 -7.42
CA ILE A 18 27.19 0.74 -8.81
C ILE A 18 28.37 1.35 -9.56
N SER A 19 29.23 0.50 -10.10
CA SER A 19 30.33 0.89 -10.98
C SER A 19 30.09 0.34 -12.39
N LYS A 20 30.49 1.12 -13.40
CA LYS A 20 30.40 0.74 -14.81
C LYS A 20 31.77 0.90 -15.43
N SER A 21 32.32 -0.18 -15.97
CA SER A 21 33.59 -0.20 -16.71
C SER A 21 33.39 -0.77 -18.10
N LYS A 22 34.20 -0.32 -19.06
CA LYS A 22 34.22 -0.78 -20.44
C LYS A 22 35.51 -1.56 -20.68
N HIS A 23 35.41 -2.75 -21.25
CA HIS A 23 36.55 -3.55 -21.68
C HIS A 23 36.31 -3.98 -23.13
N GLY A 24 36.95 -3.27 -24.06
CA GLY A 24 36.68 -3.41 -25.50
C GLY A 24 35.20 -3.12 -25.81
N ASP A 25 34.56 -4.04 -26.52
CA ASP A 25 33.13 -3.97 -26.86
C ASP A 25 32.21 -4.39 -25.71
N SER A 26 32.76 -4.94 -24.63
CA SER A 26 31.98 -5.38 -23.47
C SER A 26 31.83 -4.27 -22.43
N THR A 27 30.65 -4.21 -21.82
CA THR A 27 30.36 -3.33 -20.69
C THR A 27 30.15 -4.16 -19.44
N LYS A 28 31.01 -3.99 -18.43
CA LYS A 28 30.83 -4.57 -17.10
C LYS A 28 30.08 -3.56 -16.23
N ILE A 29 28.96 -4.00 -15.64
CA ILE A 29 28.28 -3.28 -14.56
C ILE A 29 28.48 -4.10 -13.30
N GLU A 30 29.08 -3.51 -12.28
CA GLU A 30 29.33 -4.16 -10.99
C GLU A 30 28.50 -3.45 -9.93
N ILE A 31 27.78 -4.24 -9.13
CA ILE A 31 26.87 -3.75 -8.09
C ILE A 31 27.32 -4.39 -6.78
N ILE A 32 28.02 -3.63 -5.94
CA ILE A 32 28.45 -4.08 -4.61
C ILE A 32 27.43 -3.58 -3.59
N SER A 33 26.97 -4.46 -2.71
CA SER A 33 26.09 -4.10 -1.59
C SER A 33 26.77 -4.48 -0.29
N SER A 34 26.93 -3.53 0.62
CA SER A 34 27.60 -3.70 1.91
C SER A 34 26.58 -3.46 3.02
N GLY A 35 26.41 -4.41 3.94
CA GLY A 35 25.46 -4.35 5.05
C GLY A 35 26.14 -4.28 6.42
N ILE A 36 25.43 -3.78 7.44
CA ILE A 36 25.90 -3.79 8.84
C ILE A 36 25.70 -5.16 9.53
N SER A 37 24.97 -6.09 8.91
CA SER A 37 24.66 -7.44 9.40
C SER A 37 25.20 -8.53 8.48
N GLN A 38 25.59 -9.69 9.03
CA GLN A 38 25.88 -10.92 8.29
C GLN A 38 24.58 -11.59 7.78
N ALA A 39 23.72 -10.84 7.10
CA ALA A 39 22.45 -11.34 6.59
C ALA A 39 22.46 -11.34 5.06
N TYR A 40 21.80 -12.35 4.48
CA TYR A 40 21.67 -12.49 3.03
C TYR A 40 20.93 -11.29 2.43
N LYS A 41 21.39 -10.88 1.24
CA LYS A 41 20.68 -9.86 0.47
C LYS A 41 19.42 -10.48 -0.14
N ILE A 42 18.29 -10.26 0.50
CA ILE A 42 17.00 -10.67 -0.03
C ILE A 42 16.45 -9.50 -0.88
N PRO A 43 16.26 -9.69 -2.21
CA PRO A 43 15.67 -8.67 -3.05
C PRO A 43 14.19 -8.45 -2.68
N SER A 44 13.75 -7.20 -2.71
CA SER A 44 12.36 -6.83 -2.45
C SER A 44 11.40 -7.47 -3.46
N VAL A 45 10.21 -7.82 -2.99
CA VAL A 45 9.07 -8.24 -3.83
C VAL A 45 8.70 -7.10 -4.77
N ILE A 46 8.44 -7.37 -6.05
CA ILE A 46 7.97 -6.36 -6.99
C ILE A 46 6.45 -6.26 -6.88
N VAL A 47 5.97 -5.05 -6.55
CA VAL A 47 4.53 -4.76 -6.43
C VAL A 47 4.13 -3.80 -7.54
N PHE A 48 3.34 -4.29 -8.50
CA PHE A 48 2.69 -3.46 -9.49
C PHE A 48 1.42 -2.84 -8.91
N CYS A 49 1.24 -1.54 -9.14
CA CYS A 49 0.09 -0.75 -8.70
C CYS A 49 -0.22 0.30 -9.76
N GLU A 50 -1.41 0.87 -9.73
CA GLU A 50 -1.86 1.80 -10.78
C GLU A 50 -1.03 3.09 -10.76
N ASP A 51 -1.05 3.80 -9.64
CA ASP A 51 -0.47 5.12 -9.54
C ASP A 51 0.19 5.37 -8.17
N LYS A 52 0.50 6.64 -7.90
CA LYS A 52 1.10 7.06 -6.63
C LYS A 52 0.13 6.87 -5.46
N VAL A 53 -1.17 7.04 -5.68
CA VAL A 53 -2.19 6.93 -4.65
C VAL A 53 -2.32 5.47 -4.20
N ALA A 54 -2.36 4.53 -5.15
CA ALA A 54 -2.37 3.10 -4.86
C ALA A 54 -1.10 2.66 -4.11
N GLU A 55 0.09 3.11 -4.54
CA GLU A 55 1.36 2.84 -3.83
C GLU A 55 1.31 3.30 -2.38
N GLU A 56 0.84 4.53 -2.14
CA GLU A 56 0.77 5.12 -0.81
C GLU A 56 -0.24 4.41 0.09
N LEU A 57 -1.38 3.99 -0.46
CA LEU A 57 -2.36 3.18 0.26
C LEU A 57 -1.77 1.83 0.69
N ILE A 58 -1.08 1.13 -0.21
CA ILE A 58 -0.45 -0.16 0.12
C ILE A 58 0.63 0.05 1.18
N ALA A 59 1.47 1.08 1.06
CA ALA A 59 2.50 1.39 2.04
C ALA A 59 1.92 1.72 3.42
N ASN A 60 0.79 2.46 3.47
CA ASN A 60 0.08 2.76 4.71
C ASN A 60 -0.52 1.50 5.33
N ALA A 61 -1.16 0.65 4.54
CA ALA A 61 -1.70 -0.64 4.99
C ALA A 61 -0.62 -1.57 5.56
N LEU A 62 0.54 -1.66 4.89
CA LEU A 62 1.69 -2.42 5.38
C LEU A 62 2.23 -1.87 6.69
N SER A 63 2.34 -0.54 6.79
CA SER A 63 2.82 0.13 8.01
C SER A 63 1.85 -0.06 9.17
N HIS A 64 0.53 -0.06 8.91
CA HIS A 64 -0.50 -0.37 9.91
C HIS A 64 -0.38 -1.80 10.45
N LYS A 65 0.20 -2.72 9.66
CA LYS A 65 0.48 -4.11 10.05
C LYS A 65 1.90 -4.34 10.57
N ASP A 66 2.63 -3.28 10.90
CA ASP A 66 4.03 -3.32 11.33
C ASP A 66 4.95 -4.06 10.35
N MET A 67 4.61 -4.05 9.06
CA MET A 67 5.42 -4.69 8.02
C MET A 67 6.49 -3.74 7.51
N ASN A 68 7.69 -4.26 7.26
CA ASN A 68 8.77 -3.49 6.64
C ASN A 68 8.42 -3.15 5.19
N VAL A 69 8.06 -1.90 4.92
CA VAL A 69 7.73 -1.41 3.57
C VAL A 69 8.91 -1.57 2.60
N GLY A 70 10.17 -1.52 3.09
CA GLY A 70 11.37 -1.75 2.27
C GLY A 70 11.47 -3.18 1.70
N SER A 71 10.68 -4.11 2.22
CA SER A 71 10.50 -5.44 1.65
C SER A 71 9.82 -5.45 0.29
N PHE A 72 9.22 -4.32 -0.09
CA PHE A 72 8.42 -4.18 -1.30
C PHE A 72 8.97 -3.07 -2.17
N LYS A 73 9.02 -3.32 -3.47
CA LYS A 73 9.43 -2.36 -4.49
C LYS A 73 8.25 -2.07 -5.40
N PHE A 74 7.68 -0.89 -5.24
CA PHE A 74 6.51 -0.46 -6.00
C PHE A 74 6.87 -0.03 -7.42
N ARG A 75 6.00 -0.40 -8.36
CA ARG A 75 6.06 -0.06 -9.78
C ARG A 75 4.68 0.43 -10.20
N ARG A 76 4.61 1.72 -10.58
CA ARG A 76 3.39 2.38 -11.05
C ARG A 76 3.20 2.09 -12.53
N CYS A 77 2.03 1.56 -12.90
CA CYS A 77 1.72 1.09 -14.24
C CYS A 77 0.83 2.07 -15.04
N GLY A 78 0.28 3.10 -14.39
CA GLY A 78 -0.61 4.11 -14.97
C GLY A 78 -2.04 3.64 -15.20
N SER A 79 -2.27 2.33 -15.35
CA SER A 79 -3.58 1.69 -15.40
C SER A 79 -3.53 0.30 -14.78
N TRP A 80 -4.65 -0.19 -14.27
CA TRP A 80 -4.77 -1.57 -13.81
C TRP A 80 -4.52 -2.61 -14.93
N SER A 81 -4.89 -2.31 -16.18
CA SER A 81 -4.64 -3.22 -17.31
C SER A 81 -3.14 -3.44 -17.56
N ASN A 82 -2.33 -2.40 -17.41
CA ASN A 82 -0.87 -2.50 -17.55
C ASN A 82 -0.23 -3.34 -16.44
N ILE A 83 -0.87 -3.46 -15.27
CA ILE A 83 -0.44 -4.37 -14.20
C ILE A 83 -0.52 -5.82 -14.69
N ILE A 84 -1.63 -6.18 -15.34
CA ILE A 84 -1.87 -7.52 -15.89
C ILE A 84 -0.80 -7.88 -16.93
N VAL A 85 -0.56 -6.98 -17.88
CA VAL A 85 0.46 -7.16 -18.94
C VAL A 85 1.86 -7.31 -18.34
N SER A 86 2.19 -6.49 -17.33
CA SER A 86 3.50 -6.53 -16.67
C SER A 86 3.70 -7.84 -15.89
N LEU A 87 2.66 -8.33 -15.22
CA LEU A 87 2.69 -9.63 -14.55
C LEU A 87 2.93 -10.76 -15.55
N ALA A 88 2.23 -10.73 -16.69
CA ALA A 88 2.34 -11.74 -17.73
C ALA A 88 3.80 -11.89 -18.21
N GLY A 89 4.48 -10.78 -18.51
CA GLY A 89 5.90 -10.78 -18.89
C GLY A 89 6.84 -11.30 -17.79
N CYS A 90 6.61 -10.91 -16.53
CA CYS A 90 7.41 -11.38 -15.40
C CYS A 90 7.22 -12.88 -15.09
N ILE A 91 6.01 -13.40 -15.29
CA ILE A 91 5.69 -14.83 -15.11
C ILE A 91 6.38 -15.64 -16.18
N LEU A 92 6.27 -15.24 -17.45
CA LEU A 92 6.95 -15.90 -18.57
C LEU A 92 8.47 -15.95 -18.34
N TYR A 93 9.08 -14.84 -17.94
CA TYR A 93 10.50 -14.80 -17.61
C TYR A 93 10.85 -15.74 -16.45
N SER A 94 10.05 -15.73 -15.38
CA SER A 94 10.26 -16.61 -14.22
C SER A 94 10.17 -18.09 -14.60
N GLU A 95 9.22 -18.47 -15.46
CA GLU A 95 9.08 -19.84 -15.95
C GLU A 95 10.29 -20.27 -16.79
N GLU A 96 10.77 -19.42 -17.70
CA GLU A 96 11.99 -19.72 -18.47
C GLU A 96 13.24 -19.80 -17.58
N LEU A 97 13.33 -18.95 -16.56
CA LEU A 97 14.41 -19.00 -15.58
C LEU A 97 14.41 -20.33 -14.81
N ILE A 98 13.23 -20.78 -14.36
CA ILE A 98 13.06 -22.06 -13.67
C ILE A 98 13.38 -23.23 -14.62
N LYS A 99 12.91 -23.20 -15.87
CA LYS A 99 13.22 -24.22 -16.90
C LYS A 99 14.72 -24.30 -17.20
N SER A 100 15.43 -23.18 -17.15
CA SER A 100 16.90 -23.15 -17.29
C SER A 100 17.66 -23.72 -16.10
N GLY A 101 16.93 -24.13 -15.04
CA GLY A 101 17.51 -24.66 -13.82
C GLY A 101 17.99 -23.56 -12.88
N ASN A 102 17.26 -22.44 -12.76
CA ASN A 102 17.50 -21.45 -11.71
C ASN A 102 16.23 -21.24 -10.89
N THR A 103 16.28 -21.59 -9.60
CA THR A 103 15.13 -21.50 -8.68
C THR A 103 14.93 -20.13 -8.07
N LYS A 104 15.85 -19.18 -8.27
CA LYS A 104 15.81 -17.82 -7.72
C LYS A 104 15.00 -16.85 -8.60
N ALA A 105 13.74 -17.18 -8.82
CA ALA A 105 12.77 -16.26 -9.43
C ALA A 105 12.27 -15.24 -8.40
N LEU A 106 12.12 -13.98 -8.82
CA LEU A 106 11.55 -12.94 -7.95
C LEU A 106 10.04 -13.11 -7.86
N GLU A 107 9.49 -12.93 -6.66
CA GLU A 107 8.07 -12.75 -6.47
C GLU A 107 7.63 -11.39 -7.05
N VAL A 108 6.58 -11.45 -7.87
CA VAL A 108 5.99 -10.29 -8.55
C VAL A 108 4.48 -10.38 -8.39
N ILE A 109 3.86 -9.30 -7.94
CA ILE A 109 2.42 -9.26 -7.63
C ILE A 109 1.80 -7.99 -8.18
N GLY A 110 0.50 -8.05 -8.46
CA GLY A 110 -0.33 -6.89 -8.82
C GLY A 110 -1.32 -6.58 -7.71
N VAL A 111 -1.42 -5.31 -7.33
CA VAL A 111 -2.51 -4.80 -6.50
C VAL A 111 -3.39 -3.93 -7.38
N ILE A 112 -4.64 -4.32 -7.52
CA ILE A 112 -5.66 -3.59 -8.28
C ILE A 112 -6.74 -3.06 -7.35
N ASP A 113 -7.56 -2.16 -7.87
CA ASP A 113 -8.73 -1.68 -7.17
C ASP A 113 -9.74 -2.81 -6.93
N GLY A 114 -10.46 -2.72 -5.81
CA GLY A 114 -11.41 -3.74 -5.36
C GLY A 114 -12.69 -3.85 -6.20
N ASP A 115 -12.84 -3.03 -7.23
CA ASP A 115 -14.03 -2.97 -8.09
C ASP A 115 -13.83 -3.53 -9.50
N ILE A 116 -12.65 -4.04 -9.82
CA ILE A 116 -12.37 -4.75 -11.06
C ILE A 116 -12.90 -6.19 -10.98
N SER A 117 -13.69 -6.61 -11.97
CA SER A 117 -14.29 -7.95 -11.96
C SER A 117 -13.32 -9.02 -12.48
N ALA A 118 -13.54 -10.28 -12.07
CA ALA A 118 -12.76 -11.41 -12.59
C ALA A 118 -12.90 -11.57 -14.12
N ASN A 119 -14.05 -11.19 -14.68
CA ASN A 119 -14.27 -11.21 -16.13
C ASN A 119 -13.42 -10.16 -16.83
N ASP A 120 -13.29 -8.95 -16.27
CA ASP A 120 -12.45 -7.90 -16.83
C ASP A 120 -10.96 -8.32 -16.83
N ILE A 121 -10.51 -8.96 -15.73
CA ILE A 121 -9.16 -9.53 -15.64
C ILE A 121 -8.94 -10.58 -16.73
N GLN A 122 -9.87 -11.53 -16.89
CA GLN A 122 -9.78 -12.57 -17.92
C GLN A 122 -9.75 -11.99 -19.33
N GLN A 123 -10.58 -10.97 -19.59
CA GLN A 123 -10.62 -10.30 -20.88
C GLN A 123 -9.26 -9.65 -21.20
N VAL A 124 -8.68 -8.86 -20.29
CA VAL A 124 -7.37 -8.24 -20.50
C VAL A 124 -6.28 -9.28 -20.70
N ILE A 125 -6.31 -10.40 -19.95
CA ILE A 125 -5.36 -11.50 -20.15
C ILE A 125 -5.50 -12.07 -21.57
N SER A 126 -6.72 -12.28 -22.06
CA SER A 126 -6.94 -12.81 -23.41
C SER A 126 -6.48 -11.86 -24.52
N GLU A 127 -6.74 -10.56 -24.36
CA GLU A 127 -6.32 -9.50 -25.31
C GLU A 127 -4.80 -9.27 -25.29
N THR A 128 -4.11 -9.63 -24.19
CA THR A 128 -2.65 -9.51 -24.10
C THR A 128 -1.93 -10.47 -25.05
N TYR A 129 -2.58 -11.56 -25.46
CA TYR A 129 -2.00 -12.61 -26.29
C TYR A 129 -2.83 -12.85 -27.56
N GLU A 130 -2.79 -11.89 -28.48
CA GLU A 130 -3.38 -12.03 -29.82
C GLU A 130 -2.33 -12.44 -30.87
N GLY A 131 -2.65 -13.44 -31.73
CA GLY A 131 -1.81 -13.88 -32.84
C GLY A 131 -1.95 -15.36 -33.20
N ASP A 132 -1.38 -15.80 -34.33
CA ASP A 132 -1.47 -17.18 -34.84
C ASP A 132 -0.71 -18.22 -33.99
N PHE A 133 0.07 -17.78 -33.00
CA PHE A 133 0.91 -18.62 -32.16
C PHE A 133 0.66 -18.34 -30.68
N ILE A 134 -0.57 -18.60 -30.23
CA ILE A 134 -0.94 -18.55 -28.81
C ILE A 134 -0.24 -19.71 -28.10
N PRO A 135 0.65 -19.47 -27.12
CA PRO A 135 1.28 -20.55 -26.37
C PRO A 135 0.20 -21.44 -25.72
N GLU A 136 0.31 -22.76 -25.85
CA GLU A 136 -0.61 -23.72 -25.20
C GLU A 136 -0.65 -23.53 -23.67
N GLN A 137 0.40 -22.90 -23.13
CA GLN A 137 0.56 -22.48 -21.75
C GLN A 137 -0.33 -21.28 -21.34
N LEU A 138 -1.13 -20.68 -22.23
CA LEU A 138 -1.93 -19.49 -21.91
C LEU A 138 -2.85 -19.70 -20.72
N LYS A 139 -3.52 -20.85 -20.62
CA LYS A 139 -4.39 -21.19 -19.47
C LYS A 139 -3.58 -21.25 -18.16
N ASN A 140 -2.35 -21.75 -18.22
CA ASN A 140 -1.45 -21.78 -17.07
C ASN A 140 -1.02 -20.36 -16.70
N ILE A 141 -0.74 -19.51 -17.68
CA ILE A 141 -0.40 -18.09 -17.47
C ILE A 141 -1.59 -17.32 -16.90
N THR A 142 -2.81 -17.52 -17.38
CA THR A 142 -4.02 -16.88 -16.84
C THR A 142 -4.22 -17.23 -15.36
N ASN A 143 -4.07 -18.51 -15.01
CA ASN A 143 -4.16 -18.97 -13.62
C ASN A 143 -3.00 -18.41 -12.77
N ALA A 144 -1.79 -18.34 -13.35
CA ALA A 144 -0.60 -17.79 -12.71
C ALA A 144 -0.66 -16.27 -12.50
N ILE A 145 -1.34 -15.54 -13.38
CA ILE A 145 -1.62 -14.10 -13.23
C ILE A 145 -2.67 -13.91 -12.14
N SER A 146 -3.77 -14.67 -12.20
CA SER A 146 -4.86 -14.56 -11.21
C SER A 146 -4.38 -14.86 -9.79
N SER A 147 -3.48 -15.83 -9.62
CA SER A 147 -2.89 -16.14 -8.30
C SER A 147 -1.87 -15.12 -7.80
N ARG A 148 -1.49 -14.13 -8.62
CA ARG A 148 -0.54 -13.05 -8.30
C ARG A 148 -1.22 -11.68 -8.18
N ILE A 149 -2.54 -11.61 -8.35
CA ILE A 149 -3.32 -10.40 -8.20
C ILE A 149 -4.05 -10.44 -6.86
N THR A 150 -4.03 -9.31 -6.16
CA THR A 150 -4.86 -9.07 -4.99
C THR A 150 -5.52 -7.69 -5.11
N SER A 151 -6.55 -7.45 -4.31
CA SER A 151 -7.30 -6.19 -4.32
C SER A 151 -7.83 -5.87 -2.93
N PHE A 152 -8.10 -4.58 -2.69
CA PHE A 152 -8.71 -4.14 -1.44
C PHE A 152 -10.16 -4.60 -1.36
N LYS A 153 -10.64 -4.94 -0.16
CA LYS A 153 -12.00 -5.45 0.00
C LYS A 153 -13.03 -4.33 -0.10
N ILE A 154 -13.85 -4.33 -1.15
CA ILE A 154 -15.00 -3.44 -1.26
C ILE A 154 -16.28 -4.23 -0.93
N PRO A 155 -17.14 -3.73 -0.02
CA PRO A 155 -18.41 -4.37 0.32
C PRO A 155 -19.34 -4.54 -0.90
N ASN A 156 -20.11 -5.63 -0.91
CA ASN A 156 -21.02 -5.95 -2.01
C ASN A 156 -22.12 -4.90 -2.23
N ASP A 157 -22.57 -4.23 -1.18
CA ASP A 157 -23.53 -3.12 -1.26
C ASP A 157 -22.94 -1.88 -1.95
N VAL A 158 -21.61 -1.69 -1.90
CA VAL A 158 -20.92 -0.67 -2.70
C VAL A 158 -20.68 -1.16 -4.12
N LEU A 159 -20.23 -2.41 -4.30
CA LEU A 159 -19.96 -2.99 -5.62
C LEU A 159 -21.20 -3.11 -6.49
N SER A 160 -22.36 -3.41 -5.89
CA SER A 160 -23.63 -3.58 -6.58
C SER A 160 -24.31 -2.27 -7.00
N LYS A 161 -23.83 -1.11 -6.53
CA LYS A 161 -24.35 0.19 -6.95
C LYS A 161 -24.10 0.40 -8.44
N ARG A 162 -25.18 0.31 -9.21
CA ARG A 162 -25.20 0.64 -10.64
C ARG A 162 -24.96 2.14 -10.83
N ASN A 163 -24.46 2.52 -12.00
CA ASN A 163 -24.23 3.91 -12.39
C ASN A 163 -23.34 4.70 -11.41
N THR A 164 -22.39 4.04 -10.75
CA THR A 164 -21.44 4.67 -9.84
C THR A 164 -20.01 4.42 -10.33
N ARG A 165 -19.23 5.49 -10.52
CA ARG A 165 -17.79 5.46 -10.77
C ARG A 165 -17.03 5.91 -9.52
N GLY A 166 -15.82 5.39 -9.33
CA GLY A 166 -15.03 5.64 -8.12
C GLY A 166 -15.57 4.90 -6.90
N LYS A 167 -15.80 3.59 -7.03
CA LYS A 167 -16.28 2.76 -5.91
C LYS A 167 -15.28 2.68 -4.76
N PRO A 168 -13.94 2.64 -4.99
CA PRO A 168 -12.98 2.76 -3.90
C PRO A 168 -13.16 4.05 -3.08
N GLU A 169 -13.35 5.19 -3.75
CA GLU A 169 -13.55 6.48 -3.09
C GLU A 169 -14.89 6.56 -2.35
N LEU A 170 -15.96 6.00 -2.94
CA LEU A 170 -17.24 5.86 -2.25
C LEU A 170 -17.11 5.00 -0.98
N ASN A 171 -16.40 3.87 -1.05
CA ASN A 171 -16.20 3.01 0.12
C ASN A 171 -15.47 3.74 1.25
N LEU A 172 -14.40 4.46 0.91
CA LEU A 172 -13.63 5.25 1.89
C LEU A 172 -14.46 6.42 2.46
N LYS A 173 -15.28 7.08 1.64
CA LYS A 173 -16.24 8.08 2.11
C LYS A 173 -17.22 7.47 3.12
N ASN A 174 -17.80 6.31 2.83
CA ASN A 174 -18.71 5.62 3.75
C ASN A 174 -18.00 5.30 5.08
N MET A 175 -16.77 4.79 5.04
CA MET A 175 -15.99 4.48 6.24
C MET A 175 -15.75 5.71 7.13
N VAL A 176 -15.51 6.88 6.53
CA VAL A 176 -15.41 8.14 7.29
C VAL A 176 -16.75 8.50 7.94
N GLU A 177 -17.85 8.31 7.23
CA GLU A 177 -19.18 8.74 7.66
C GLU A 177 -19.83 7.81 8.69
N GLU A 178 -19.40 6.56 8.71
CA GLU A 178 -19.69 5.55 9.73
C GLU A 178 -19.08 5.90 11.10
N ILE A 179 -18.05 6.75 11.16
CA ILE A 179 -17.40 7.15 12.43
C ILE A 179 -18.37 7.98 13.27
N THR A 180 -18.59 7.50 14.51
CA THR A 180 -19.42 8.18 15.51
C THR A 180 -18.57 9.00 16.49
N SER A 181 -19.21 9.89 17.26
CA SER A 181 -18.52 10.65 18.31
C SER A 181 -17.92 9.77 19.41
N GLU A 182 -18.49 8.60 19.68
CA GLU A 182 -17.92 7.66 20.64
C GLU A 182 -16.68 6.95 20.07
N MET A 183 -16.69 6.66 18.77
CA MET A 183 -15.52 6.10 18.07
C MET A 183 -14.33 7.06 18.07
N THR A 184 -14.54 8.38 17.99
CA THR A 184 -13.43 9.35 18.04
C THR A 184 -12.80 9.47 19.42
N LYS A 185 -13.58 9.27 20.50
CA LYS A 185 -13.07 9.32 21.88
C LYS A 185 -12.37 8.04 22.31
N LYS A 186 -12.80 6.88 21.79
CA LYS A 186 -12.35 5.55 22.24
C LYS A 186 -10.83 5.38 22.27
N PRO A 187 -10.03 5.78 21.26
CA PRO A 187 -8.58 5.62 21.30
C PRO A 187 -7.89 6.43 22.40
N PHE A 188 -8.52 7.53 22.85
CA PHE A 188 -7.94 8.45 23.82
C PHE A 188 -8.41 8.19 25.26
N HIS A 189 -9.48 7.41 25.45
CA HIS A 189 -10.15 7.26 26.73
C HIS A 189 -9.18 6.97 27.89
N LYS A 190 -8.35 5.93 27.73
CA LYS A 190 -7.34 5.54 28.73
C LYS A 190 -6.35 6.68 29.02
N ARG A 191 -5.82 7.33 27.97
CA ARG A 191 -4.82 8.39 28.11
C ARG A 191 -5.41 9.63 28.79
N VAL A 192 -6.64 9.98 28.45
CA VAL A 192 -7.37 11.09 29.08
C VAL A 192 -7.61 10.82 30.55
N GLU A 193 -8.00 9.60 30.93
CA GLU A 193 -8.17 9.22 32.34
C GLU A 193 -6.85 9.30 33.12
N GLU A 194 -5.74 8.80 32.54
CA GLU A 194 -4.40 8.90 33.14
C GLU A 194 -3.98 10.35 33.34
N LEU A 195 -4.13 11.20 32.32
CA LEU A 195 -3.77 12.62 32.37
C LEU A 195 -4.59 13.37 33.42
N LYS A 196 -5.89 13.10 33.51
CA LYS A 196 -6.75 13.67 34.56
C LYS A 196 -6.29 13.24 35.96
N GLY A 197 -5.96 11.96 36.14
CA GLY A 197 -5.40 11.48 37.41
C GLY A 197 -4.06 12.14 37.75
N TYR A 198 -3.19 12.37 36.77
CA TYR A 198 -1.93 13.09 36.96
C TYR A 198 -2.15 14.57 37.32
N LEU A 199 -3.17 15.21 36.75
CA LEU A 199 -3.51 16.60 37.03
C LEU A 199 -3.94 16.78 38.50
N GLU A 200 -4.67 15.81 39.07
CA GLU A 200 -5.13 15.84 40.47
C GLU A 200 -3.99 15.76 41.49
N ILE A 201 -2.91 15.02 41.16
CA ILE A 201 -1.76 14.82 42.07
C ILE A 201 -0.61 15.78 41.81
N ALA A 202 -0.62 16.51 40.67
CA ALA A 202 0.43 17.44 40.30
C ALA A 202 0.51 18.61 41.31
N LYS A 203 1.70 18.84 41.85
CA LYS A 203 1.95 19.87 42.88
C LYS A 203 2.49 21.17 42.30
N ASP A 204 3.19 21.10 41.17
CA ASP A 204 3.80 22.26 40.51
C ASP A 204 3.02 22.70 39.27
N ASP A 205 3.01 24.01 39.03
CA ASP A 205 2.23 24.61 37.94
C ASP A 205 2.76 24.28 36.54
N ASN A 206 4.05 23.95 36.41
CA ASN A 206 4.63 23.59 35.11
C ASN A 206 4.15 22.22 34.64
N ASN A 207 4.16 21.22 35.52
CA ASN A 207 3.62 19.90 35.20
C ASN A 207 2.12 19.95 34.92
N LYS A 208 1.36 20.76 35.68
CA LYS A 208 -0.07 20.99 35.39
C LYS A 208 -0.29 21.52 33.98
N LYS A 209 0.44 22.58 33.60
CA LYS A 209 0.36 23.14 32.25
C LYS A 209 0.71 22.12 31.18
N HIS A 210 1.75 21.31 31.36
CA HIS A 210 2.10 20.27 30.37
C HIS A 210 1.01 19.22 30.21
N ILE A 211 0.39 18.77 31.31
CA ILE A 211 -0.74 17.84 31.28
C ILE A 211 -1.95 18.47 30.59
N GLU A 212 -2.26 19.74 30.90
CA GLU A 212 -3.33 20.51 30.27
C GLU A 212 -3.10 20.68 28.77
N PHE A 213 -1.88 20.99 28.32
CA PHE A 213 -1.54 21.06 26.90
C PHE A 213 -1.79 19.74 26.16
N GLU A 214 -1.40 18.61 26.76
CA GLU A 214 -1.63 17.31 26.13
C GLU A 214 -3.12 16.95 26.07
N LEU A 215 -3.89 17.28 27.12
CA LEU A 215 -5.35 17.13 27.10
C LEU A 215 -5.99 18.01 26.03
N ASP A 216 -5.56 19.27 25.91
CA ASP A 216 -6.05 20.19 24.88
C ASP A 216 -5.74 19.68 23.47
N ASP A 217 -4.55 19.13 23.23
CA ASP A 217 -4.19 18.53 21.93
C ASP A 217 -5.08 17.33 21.59
N ILE A 218 -5.38 16.47 22.57
CA ILE A 218 -6.30 15.34 22.39
C ILE A 218 -7.72 15.82 22.07
N TYR A 219 -8.26 16.76 22.85
CA TYR A 219 -9.61 17.28 22.63
C TYR A 219 -9.72 18.00 21.30
N LYS A 220 -8.67 18.74 20.92
CA LYS A 220 -8.57 19.36 19.61
C LYS A 220 -8.57 18.32 18.49
N GLU A 221 -7.81 17.24 18.59
CA GLU A 221 -7.84 16.18 17.56
C GLU A 221 -9.24 15.56 17.42
N ILE A 222 -9.95 15.35 18.53
CA ILE A 222 -11.33 14.85 18.52
C ILE A 222 -12.26 15.83 17.79
N ASP A 223 -12.20 17.11 18.13
CA ASP A 223 -13.05 18.16 17.54
C ASP A 223 -12.75 18.36 16.04
N GLU A 224 -11.47 18.39 15.66
CA GLU A 224 -11.02 18.47 14.26
C GLU A 224 -11.55 17.27 13.45
N THR A 225 -11.47 16.06 14.01
CA THR A 225 -11.96 14.84 13.37
C THR A 225 -13.47 14.90 13.13
N LEU A 226 -14.23 15.34 14.14
CA LEU A 226 -15.69 15.46 14.03
C LEU A 226 -16.09 16.48 12.97
N GLU A 227 -15.36 17.59 12.85
CA GLU A 227 -15.64 18.58 11.82
C GLU A 227 -15.32 18.05 10.41
N ILE A 228 -14.21 17.32 10.24
CA ILE A 228 -13.91 16.64 8.97
C ILE A 228 -15.00 15.65 8.58
N ILE A 229 -15.53 14.88 9.53
CA ILE A 229 -16.66 13.96 9.29
C ILE A 229 -17.91 14.75 8.85
N ASN A 230 -18.21 15.85 9.52
CA ASN A 230 -19.34 16.72 9.15
C ASN A 230 -19.18 17.32 7.76
N ILE A 231 -17.97 17.76 7.40
CA ILE A 231 -17.65 18.25 6.05
C ILE A 231 -17.85 17.12 5.04
N SER A 232 -17.30 15.92 5.28
CA SER A 232 -17.45 14.76 4.39
C SER A 232 -18.92 14.48 4.06
N LYS A 233 -19.79 14.47 5.09
CA LYS A 233 -21.24 14.25 4.94
C LYS A 233 -21.92 15.29 4.06
N LYS A 234 -21.42 16.53 4.05
CA LYS A 234 -21.96 17.65 3.25
C LYS A 234 -21.44 17.67 1.81
N ILE A 235 -20.37 16.93 1.47
CA ILE A 235 -19.83 16.90 0.11
C ILE A 235 -20.84 16.27 -0.85
N ALA A 236 -21.44 17.12 -1.68
CA ALA A 236 -22.33 16.69 -2.74
C ALA A 236 -21.54 16.05 -3.89
N ILE A 237 -21.93 14.82 -4.24
CA ILE A 237 -21.49 14.15 -5.47
C ILE A 237 -22.64 14.23 -6.46
N HIS A 238 -22.42 14.97 -7.55
CA HIS A 238 -23.46 15.20 -8.55
C HIS A 238 -23.47 14.09 -9.58
N GLU A 239 -24.67 13.71 -9.97
CA GLU A 239 -24.93 12.88 -11.13
C GLU A 239 -24.61 13.67 -12.41
N ARG A 240 -23.86 13.06 -13.32
CA ARG A 240 -23.69 13.54 -14.70
C ARG A 240 -24.04 12.40 -15.64
N ASP A 241 -24.93 12.68 -16.60
CA ASP A 241 -25.38 11.70 -17.60
C ASP A 241 -25.90 10.38 -16.99
N GLY A 242 -26.63 10.47 -15.87
CA GLY A 242 -27.15 9.28 -15.19
C GLY A 242 -26.18 8.58 -14.24
N VAL A 243 -24.95 9.11 -14.07
CA VAL A 243 -23.83 8.45 -13.37
C VAL A 243 -23.30 9.33 -12.23
N PHE A 244 -23.22 8.75 -11.03
CA PHE A 244 -22.53 9.37 -9.88
C PHE A 244 -21.02 9.11 -9.97
N ASN A 245 -20.21 10.16 -9.88
CA ASN A 245 -18.75 10.05 -9.99
C ASN A 245 -18.05 10.49 -8.69
N TYR A 246 -17.47 9.54 -7.97
CA TYR A 246 -16.81 9.73 -6.68
C TYR A 246 -15.30 9.99 -6.77
N HIS A 247 -14.65 9.84 -7.93
CA HIS A 247 -13.24 10.21 -8.11
C HIS A 247 -12.83 11.60 -7.59
N PRO A 248 -13.65 12.67 -7.68
CA PRO A 248 -13.29 13.97 -7.13
C PRO A 248 -13.42 14.09 -5.60
N TYR A 249 -13.91 13.06 -4.88
CA TYR A 249 -14.22 13.14 -3.44
C TYR A 249 -13.06 13.70 -2.61
N PHE A 250 -11.86 13.12 -2.72
CA PHE A 250 -10.72 13.56 -1.91
C PHE A 250 -10.31 15.01 -2.21
N LYS A 251 -10.34 15.41 -3.50
CA LYS A 251 -10.05 16.80 -3.89
C LYS A 251 -11.08 17.78 -3.36
N LYS A 252 -12.36 17.39 -3.31
CA LYS A 252 -13.42 18.20 -2.69
C LYS A 252 -13.21 18.31 -1.19
N LEU A 253 -12.91 17.19 -0.51
CA LEU A 253 -12.65 17.18 0.92
C LEU A 253 -11.50 18.12 1.28
N GLU A 254 -10.38 18.03 0.55
CA GLU A 254 -9.22 18.93 0.70
C GLU A 254 -9.59 20.42 0.61
N LYS A 255 -10.43 20.75 -0.38
CA LYS A 255 -10.84 22.13 -0.63
C LYS A 255 -11.71 22.67 0.50
N GLU A 256 -12.62 21.86 1.02
CA GLU A 256 -13.54 22.27 2.08
C GLU A 256 -12.86 22.33 3.46
N THR A 257 -11.84 21.50 3.72
CA THR A 257 -11.06 21.54 4.97
C THR A 257 -9.98 22.64 4.97
N ASN A 258 -9.57 23.13 3.79
CA ASN A 258 -8.68 24.29 3.57
C ASN A 258 -7.39 24.26 4.43
N ASN A 259 -6.76 23.09 4.59
CA ASN A 259 -5.57 22.90 5.44
C ASN A 259 -5.75 23.28 6.93
N THR A 260 -6.98 23.56 7.39
CA THR A 260 -7.26 24.05 8.75
C THR A 260 -7.12 22.94 9.80
N TYR A 261 -7.67 21.76 9.49
CA TYR A 261 -7.80 20.62 10.42
C TYR A 261 -6.66 19.59 10.30
N TYR A 262 -5.46 20.04 9.90
CA TYR A 262 -4.34 19.16 9.55
C TYR A 262 -3.19 19.20 10.55
N ILE A 263 -3.28 20.03 11.59
CA ILE A 263 -2.17 20.25 12.55
C ILE A 263 -1.75 18.94 13.21
N ASN A 264 -2.70 18.04 13.51
CA ASN A 264 -2.44 16.72 14.08
C ASN A 264 -2.18 15.62 13.03
N TYR A 265 -2.39 15.89 11.74
CA TYR A 265 -2.22 14.94 10.63
C TYR A 265 -0.99 15.24 9.74
N ASN A 266 -0.17 16.20 10.16
CA ASN A 266 0.73 17.06 9.38
C ASN A 266 2.04 16.41 8.89
N TYR A 267 1.95 15.37 8.07
CA TYR A 267 3.13 14.85 7.34
C TYR A 267 2.96 14.85 5.82
N THR A 268 1.77 15.17 5.31
CA THR A 268 1.46 15.16 3.87
C THR A 268 0.31 16.10 3.53
N HIS A 269 0.39 16.86 2.44
CA HIS A 269 -0.73 17.65 1.91
C HIS A 269 -1.74 16.82 1.10
N HIS A 270 -1.52 15.51 0.90
CA HIS A 270 -2.46 14.73 0.08
C HIS A 270 -3.71 14.36 0.89
N PRO A 271 -4.92 14.73 0.44
CA PRO A 271 -6.15 14.56 1.22
C PRO A 271 -6.51 13.10 1.49
N ILE A 272 -6.00 12.18 0.68
CA ILE A 272 -6.26 10.77 0.88
C ILE A 272 -5.62 10.22 2.16
N PHE A 273 -4.47 10.78 2.58
CA PHE A 273 -3.81 10.37 3.81
C PHE A 273 -4.58 10.79 5.05
N LEU A 274 -5.26 11.94 4.98
CA LEU A 274 -6.16 12.37 6.05
C LEU A 274 -7.24 11.30 6.26
N VAL A 275 -7.87 10.87 5.17
CA VAL A 275 -8.91 9.83 5.21
C VAL A 275 -8.34 8.51 5.74
N TYR A 276 -7.18 8.06 5.26
CA TYR A 276 -6.56 6.83 5.76
C TYR A 276 -6.23 6.88 7.26
N LYS A 277 -5.70 8.00 7.76
CA LYS A 277 -5.41 8.17 9.18
C LYS A 277 -6.67 8.18 10.04
N ILE A 278 -7.71 8.89 9.59
CA ILE A 278 -8.99 8.95 10.30
C ILE A 278 -9.63 7.56 10.35
N VAL A 279 -9.73 6.88 9.20
CA VAL A 279 -10.37 5.56 9.11
C VAL A 279 -9.57 4.51 9.87
N SER A 280 -8.24 4.46 9.73
CA SER A 280 -7.40 3.49 10.45
C SER A 280 -7.41 3.67 11.97
N LYS A 281 -7.47 4.91 12.46
CA LYS A 281 -7.48 5.22 13.89
C LYS A 281 -8.86 5.07 14.53
N PHE A 282 -9.92 5.51 13.85
CA PHE A 282 -11.26 5.63 14.45
C PHE A 282 -12.29 4.63 13.91
N ASN A 283 -12.09 4.05 12.72
CA ASN A 283 -12.91 2.97 12.16
C ASN A 283 -12.05 1.73 11.87
N THR A 284 -11.29 1.31 12.88
CA THR A 284 -10.26 0.27 12.76
C THR A 284 -10.81 -1.05 12.22
N GLU A 285 -12.03 -1.45 12.58
CA GLU A 285 -12.64 -2.69 12.10
C GLU A 285 -12.87 -2.68 10.58
N ARG A 286 -13.45 -1.59 10.06
CA ARG A 286 -13.67 -1.44 8.61
C ARG A 286 -12.36 -1.24 7.85
N TRP A 287 -11.42 -0.52 8.45
CA TRP A 287 -10.06 -0.39 7.90
C TRP A 287 -9.39 -1.76 7.77
N GLU A 288 -9.46 -2.56 8.82
CA GLU A 288 -8.88 -3.89 8.87
C GLU A 288 -9.49 -4.82 7.82
N GLU A 289 -10.82 -4.82 7.71
CA GLU A 289 -11.54 -5.53 6.67
C GLU A 289 -11.07 -5.12 5.25
N TYR A 290 -10.88 -3.83 5.03
CA TYR A 290 -10.48 -3.26 3.74
C TYR A 290 -9.08 -3.71 3.31
N ILE A 291 -8.10 -3.65 4.22
CA ILE A 291 -6.68 -3.88 3.89
C ILE A 291 -6.24 -5.33 3.98
N THR A 292 -6.91 -6.15 4.79
CA THR A 292 -6.47 -7.52 5.12
C THR A 292 -6.14 -8.39 3.90
N PRO A 293 -6.96 -8.42 2.82
CA PRO A 293 -6.65 -9.25 1.65
C PRO A 293 -5.32 -8.89 0.99
N VAL A 294 -4.98 -7.59 0.96
CA VAL A 294 -3.72 -7.11 0.38
C VAL A 294 -2.57 -7.43 1.34
N THR A 295 -2.70 -7.11 2.62
CA THR A 295 -1.59 -7.25 3.58
C THR A 295 -1.22 -8.71 3.85
N GLU A 296 -2.21 -9.60 4.00
CA GLU A 296 -1.93 -11.03 4.21
C GLU A 296 -1.33 -11.68 2.95
N PHE A 297 -1.81 -11.28 1.77
CA PHE A 297 -1.24 -11.74 0.51
C PHE A 297 0.23 -11.31 0.37
N LEU A 298 0.52 -10.02 0.59
CA LEU A 298 1.88 -9.47 0.55
C LEU A 298 2.80 -10.08 1.59
N LYS A 299 2.29 -10.37 2.80
CA LYS A 299 3.05 -11.05 3.86
C LYS A 299 3.45 -12.47 3.45
N SER A 300 2.51 -13.22 2.88
CA SER A 300 2.77 -14.57 2.36
C SER A 300 3.82 -14.54 1.24
N VAL A 301 3.71 -13.59 0.32
CA VAL A 301 4.65 -13.41 -0.79
C VAL A 301 6.04 -13.02 -0.30
N ALA A 302 6.13 -12.06 0.63
CA ALA A 302 7.40 -11.63 1.21
C ALA A 302 8.11 -12.78 1.95
N LYS A 303 7.35 -13.67 2.60
CA LYS A 303 7.91 -14.87 3.23
C LYS A 303 8.52 -15.82 2.19
N ARG A 304 7.80 -16.15 1.10
CA ARG A 304 8.35 -17.00 0.03
C ARG A 304 9.59 -16.39 -0.62
N GLN A 305 9.59 -15.07 -0.81
CA GLN A 305 10.74 -14.32 -1.31
C GLN A 305 11.93 -14.43 -0.35
N GLN A 306 11.69 -14.31 0.95
CA GLN A 306 12.73 -14.50 1.96
C GLN A 306 13.29 -15.93 1.92
N ASP A 307 12.43 -16.94 1.90
CA ASP A 307 12.84 -18.35 1.88
C ASP A 307 13.64 -18.71 0.61
N THR A 308 13.29 -18.11 -0.54
CA THR A 308 13.99 -18.34 -1.82
C THR A 308 15.40 -17.73 -1.85
N PHE A 309 15.63 -16.65 -1.09
CA PHE A 309 16.86 -15.86 -1.13
C PHE A 309 17.64 -15.87 0.19
N SER A 310 17.25 -16.71 1.17
CA SER A 310 17.90 -16.81 2.48
C SER A 310 19.20 -17.62 2.48
N HIS A 311 19.65 -18.11 1.32
CA HIS A 311 20.85 -18.94 1.17
C HIS A 311 21.67 -18.55 -0.07
N ASN A 312 22.99 -18.73 -0.03
CA ASN A 312 23.79 -18.68 -1.24
C ASN A 312 23.57 -19.98 -2.00
N THR A 313 23.41 -19.86 -3.31
CA THR A 313 23.28 -21.03 -4.18
C THR A 313 24.23 -20.92 -5.35
N TYR A 314 24.87 -22.03 -5.69
CA TYR A 314 25.58 -22.22 -6.95
C TYR A 314 24.91 -23.38 -7.68
N ASN A 315 24.40 -23.15 -8.89
CA ASN A 315 23.60 -24.15 -9.63
C ASN A 315 22.46 -24.76 -8.77
N ASN A 316 21.70 -23.92 -8.06
CA ASN A 316 20.64 -24.31 -7.10
C ASN A 316 21.07 -25.20 -5.93
N THR A 317 22.35 -25.46 -5.76
CA THR A 317 22.86 -26.16 -4.57
C THR A 317 23.18 -25.10 -3.53
N GLU A 318 22.65 -25.24 -2.32
CA GLU A 318 23.06 -24.43 -1.18
C GLU A 318 24.56 -24.66 -0.92
N ILE A 319 25.30 -23.58 -0.72
CA ILE A 319 26.77 -23.62 -0.53
C ILE A 319 27.19 -22.98 0.80
N ASP A 320 26.23 -22.89 1.73
CA ASP A 320 26.35 -22.18 3.00
C ASP A 320 27.01 -23.02 4.08
#